data_AF-A0A0R2FQF2-F1
#
_entry.id   AF-A0A0R2FQF2-F1
#
_cell.length_a   1.000
_cell.length_b   1.000
_cell.length_c   1.000
_cell.angle_alpha   90.00
_cell.angle_beta   90.00
_cell.angle_gamma   90.00
#
_symmetry.space_group_name_H-M   'P 1'
#
loop_
_entity.id
_entity.type
_entity.pdbx_description
1 polymer ?
#
loop_
_entity_poly.entity_id
_entity_poly.type
_entity_poly.pdbx_seq_one_letter_code
_entity_poly.pdbx_strand_id
1 'polypeptide(L)' 'MFKLGDIIEMKKPHACGTNRWEVTRMGMDIKARCLGCGHVVMMPRRDFQKRLKKVLVPAEKVALSAEPNYVDPKQQPHF' A
#
# COMPACT_ATOMS: atom_id res chain seq x y z
N MET A 1 -3.88 -7.14 11.17
CA MET A 1 -4.04 -7.83 9.87
C MET A 1 -4.18 -6.76 8.79
N PHE A 2 -3.66 -6.95 7.57
CA PHE A 2 -3.82 -6.03 6.44
C PHE A 2 -4.29 -6.82 5.20
N LYS A 3 -4.93 -6.15 4.25
CA LYS A 3 -5.51 -6.71 3.02
C LYS A 3 -4.94 -6.03 1.77
N LEU A 4 -5.25 -6.61 0.61
CA LEU A 4 -4.97 -6.01 -0.69
C LEU A 4 -5.79 -4.73 -0.85
N GLY A 5 -5.17 -3.65 -1.33
CA GLY A 5 -5.79 -2.34 -1.49
C GLY A 5 -5.85 -1.50 -0.21
N ASP A 6 -5.37 -2.00 0.93
CA ASP A 6 -5.33 -1.20 2.16
C ASP A 6 -4.29 -0.09 2.04
N ILE A 7 -4.64 1.09 2.58
CA ILE A 7 -3.70 2.19 2.80
C ILE A 7 -3.09 2.01 4.19
N ILE A 8 -1.77 1.86 4.22
CA ILE A 8 -0.99 1.58 5.41
C ILE A 8 0.06 2.68 5.65
N GLU A 9 0.52 2.74 6.89
CA GLU A 9 1.65 3.56 7.31
C GLU A 9 2.83 2.63 7.65
N MET A 10 4.03 2.96 7.17
CA MET A 10 5.26 2.27 7.56
C MET A 10 5.92 2.95 8.78
N LYS A 11 6.65 2.17 9.58
CA LYS A 11 7.41 2.64 10.75
C LYS A 11 8.51 3.62 10.37
N LYS A 12 9.20 3.35 9.25
CA LYS A 12 10.18 4.29 8.68
C LYS A 12 9.44 5.25 7.75
N PRO A 13 9.61 6.58 7.91
CA PRO A 13 9.00 7.54 7.01
C PRO A 13 9.56 7.39 5.60
N HIS A 14 8.71 7.62 4.61
CA HIS A 14 9.13 7.67 3.23
C HIS A 14 9.82 9.00 2.91
N ALA A 15 10.83 8.99 2.05
CA ALA A 15 11.61 10.18 1.69
C ALA A 15 10.77 11.30 1.06
N CYS A 16 9.62 11.00 0.47
CA CYS A 16 8.71 12.01 -0.10
C CYS A 16 7.83 12.74 0.94
N GLY A 17 7.88 12.36 2.23
CA GLY A 17 7.11 13.00 3.31
C GLY A 17 5.68 12.48 3.52
N THR A 18 5.03 11.86 2.52
CA THR A 18 3.61 11.43 2.63
C THR A 18 3.42 10.18 3.51
N ASN A 19 4.39 9.27 3.54
CA ASN A 19 4.38 7.97 4.28
C ASN A 19 3.06 7.16 4.22
N ARG A 20 2.26 7.33 3.17
CA ARG A 20 1.07 6.52 2.88
C ARG A 20 1.40 5.54 1.78
N TRP A 21 1.07 4.28 2.01
CA TRP A 21 1.36 3.21 1.09
C TRP A 21 0.13 2.36 0.82
N GLU A 22 -0.15 2.08 -0.43
CA GLU A 22 -1.16 1.13 -0.87
C GLU A 22 -0.54 -0.25 -1.04
N VAL A 23 -1.18 -1.28 -0.48
CA VAL A 23 -0.81 -2.68 -0.74
C VAL A 23 -1.36 -3.12 -2.09
N THR A 24 -0.49 -3.20 -3.10
CA THR A 24 -0.90 -3.53 -4.49
C THR A 24 -0.75 -5.02 -4.83
N ARG A 25 0.03 -5.77 -4.05
CA ARG A 25 0.17 -7.23 -4.21
C ARG A 25 0.29 -7.89 -2.85
N MET A 26 -0.41 -9.01 -2.68
CA MET A 26 -0.23 -9.91 -1.54
C MET A 26 0.23 -11.30 -2.01
N GLY A 27 1.29 -11.81 -1.38
CA GLY A 27 1.87 -13.12 -1.67
C GLY A 27 3.05 -13.41 -0.74
N MET A 28 4.04 -14.15 -1.22
CA MET A 28 5.34 -14.31 -0.54
C MET A 28 6.05 -12.96 -0.41
N ASP A 29 6.04 -12.18 -1.49
CA ASP A 29 6.47 -10.79 -1.50
C ASP A 29 5.27 -9.86 -1.54
N ILE A 30 5.36 -8.80 -0.75
CA ILE A 30 4.37 -7.74 -0.71
C ILE A 30 4.86 -6.60 -1.57
N LYS A 31 4.02 -6.16 -2.50
CA LYS A 31 4.24 -4.93 -3.27
C LYS A 31 3.45 -3.81 -2.62
N ALA A 32 4.12 -2.71 -2.31
CA ALA A 32 3.50 -1.51 -1.75
C ALA A 32 3.83 -0.31 -2.65
N ARG A 33 2.83 0.52 -2.94
CA ARG A 33 2.97 1.75 -3.74
C ARG A 33 2.80 2.97 -2.84
N CYS A 34 3.68 3.95 -2.94
CA CYS A 34 3.54 5.21 -2.23
C CYS A 34 2.45 6.07 -2.89
N LEU A 35 1.48 6.55 -2.11
CA LEU A 35 0.40 7.40 -2.62
C LEU A 35 0.82 8.86 -2.87
N GLY A 36 1.99 9.28 -2.38
CA GLY A 36 2.50 10.63 -2.62
C GLY A 36 3.27 10.78 -3.94
N CYS A 37 4.07 9.79 -4.31
CA CYS A 37 5.00 9.87 -5.44
C CYS A 37 4.90 8.68 -6.42
N GLY A 38 4.01 7.72 -6.17
CA GLY A 38 3.84 6.54 -7.01
C GLY A 38 4.95 5.49 -6.91
N HIS A 39 6.01 5.73 -6.12
CA HIS A 39 7.14 4.80 -5.99
C HIS A 39 6.69 3.43 -5.44
N VAL A 40 7.18 2.36 -6.04
CA VAL A 40 6.78 0.99 -5.72
C VAL A 40 7.94 0.24 -5.08
N VAL A 41 7.67 -0.41 -3.96
CA VAL A 41 8.63 -1.29 -3.28
C VAL A 41 8.08 -2.72 -3.25
N MET A 42 8.94 -3.70 -3.46
CA MET A 42 8.66 -5.11 -3.18
C MET A 42 9.55 -5.56 -2.05
N MET A 43 8.97 -6.29 -1.08
CA MET A 43 9.75 -6.86 0.01
C MET A 43 9.12 -8.15 0.51
N PRO A 44 9.90 -9.04 1.14
CA PRO A 44 9.37 -10.26 1.73
C PRO A 44 8.29 -9.94 2.76
N ARG A 45 7.25 -10.78 2.82
CA ARG A 45 6.12 -10.62 3.75
C ARG A 45 6.56 -10.43 5.21
N ARG A 46 7.60 -11.14 5.66
CA ARG A 46 8.13 -11.02 7.02
C ARG A 46 8.69 -9.63 7.29
N ASP A 47 9.41 -9.05 6.35
CA ASP A 47 9.98 -7.71 6.49
C ASP A 47 8.90 -6.64 6.42
N PHE A 48 7.92 -6.82 5.54
CA PHE A 48 6.75 -5.95 5.47
C PHE A 48 6.01 -5.89 6.81
N GLN A 49 5.73 -7.04 7.42
CA GLN A 49 5.05 -7.09 8.72
C GLN A 49 5.84 -6.39 9.83
N LYS A 50 7.17 -6.52 9.84
CA LYS A 50 8.03 -5.81 10.80
C LYS A 50 8.00 -4.29 10.60
N ARG A 51 7.95 -3.83 9.34
CA ARG A 51 7.95 -2.43 8.93
C ARG A 51 6.57 -1.78 8.97
N LEU A 52 5.50 -2.55 8.95
CA LEU A 52 4.12 -2.07 9.09
C LEU A 52 3.95 -1.43 10.47
N LYS A 53 3.44 -0.20 10.50
CA LYS A 53 3.07 0.49 11.74
C LYS A 53 1.59 0.29 12.04
N LYS A 54 0.73 0.65 11.09
CA LYS A 54 -0.73 0.46 11.19
C LYS A 54 -1.39 0.52 9.81
N VAL A 55 -2.61 0.01 9.74
CA VAL A 55 -3.53 0.25 8.63
C VAL A 55 -4.23 1.59 8.90
N LEU A 56 -4.19 2.50 7.93
CA LEU A 56 -4.83 3.82 8.01
C LEU A 56 -6.25 3.76 7.47
N VAL A 57 -6.42 3.20 6.27
CA VAL A 57 -7.71 3.11 5.60
C VAL A 57 -7.83 1.70 5.01
N PRO A 58 -8.88 0.94 5.36
CA PRO A 58 -9.14 -0.34 4.72
C PRO A 58 -9.59 -0.11 3.27
N ALA A 59 -9.25 -1.04 2.37
CA ALA A 59 -9.55 -0.95 0.93
C ALA A 59 -11.01 -0.56 0.62
N GLU A 60 -11.96 -1.08 1.39
CA GLU A 60 -13.41 -0.84 1.24
C GLU A 60 -13.82 0.62 1.50
N LYS A 61 -12.99 1.40 2.20
CA LYS A 61 -13.28 2.80 2.60
C LYS A 61 -12.41 3.82 1.88
N VAL A 62 -11.61 3.41 0.90
CA VAL A 62 -10.76 4.34 0.15
C VAL A 62 -11.62 5.17 -0.80
N ALA A 63 -11.59 6.49 -0.62
CA ALA A 63 -12.24 7.42 -1.54
C ALA A 63 -11.34 7.64 -2.77
N LEU A 64 -11.71 7.05 -3.91
CA LEU A 64 -10.94 7.10 -5.16
C LEU A 64 -10.65 8.53 -5.66
N SER A 65 -11.54 9.49 -5.36
CA SER A 65 -11.37 10.90 -5.74
C SER A 65 -10.33 11.67 -4.94
N ALA A 66 -9.90 11.15 -3.78
CA ALA A 66 -9.01 11.85 -2.85
C ALA A 66 -7.52 11.46 -2.99
N GLU A 67 -7.23 10.33 -3.65
CA GLU A 67 -5.89 9.74 -3.70
C GLU A 67 -5.51 9.46 -5.17
N PRO A 68 -4.84 10.41 -5.87
CA PRO A 68 -4.61 10.31 -7.31
C PRO A 68 -3.69 9.15 -7.73
N ASN A 69 -2.92 8.60 -6.78
CA ASN A 69 -1.99 7.49 -7.02
C ASN A 69 -2.52 6.13 -6.52
N TYR A 70 -3.75 6.08 -6.00
CA TYR A 70 -4.38 4.83 -5.58
C TYR A 70 -4.83 4.02 -6.79
N VAL A 71 -4.58 2.72 -6.80
CA VAL A 71 -4.94 1.83 -7.90
C VAL A 71 -5.85 0.74 -7.40
N ASP A 72 -7.14 0.91 -7.70
CA ASP A 72 -8.19 -0.05 -7.35
C ASP A 72 -7.79 -1.47 -7.79
N PRO A 73 -7.62 -2.41 -6.83
CA PRO A 73 -7.29 -3.79 -7.13
C PRO A 73 -8.29 -4.47 -8.06
N LYS A 74 -9.55 -4.00 -8.10
CA LYS A 74 -10.61 -4.54 -8.98
C LYS A 74 -10.42 -4.18 -10.45
N GLN A 75 -9.59 -3.19 -10.76
CA GLN A 75 -9.37 -2.71 -12.13
C GLN A 75 -8.14 -3.35 -12.78
N GLN A 76 -7.39 -4.19 -12.06
CA GLN A 76 -6.26 -4.92 -12.65
C GLN A 76 -6.75 -6.19 -13.36
N PRO A 77 -6.46 -6.36 -14.66
CA PRO A 77 -6.78 -7.59 -15.35
C PRO A 77 -5.96 -8.74 -14.74
N HIS A 78 -6.65 -9.74 -14.23
CA HIS A 78 -6.08 -11.07 -14.03
C HIS A 78 -5.82 -11.64 -15.43
N PHE A 79 -4.60 -11.49 -15.95
CA PHE A 79 -4.14 -12.24 -17.11
C PHE A 79 -4.08 -13.73 -16.78
#